data_AF-A0A7C5IP06-F1
#
_entry.id   AF-A0A7C5IP06-F1
#
_cell.length_a   1.000
_cell.length_b   1.000
_cell.length_c   1.000
_cell.angle_alpha   90.00
_cell.angle_beta   90.00
_cell.angle_gamma   90.00
#
_symmetry.space_group_name_H-M   'P 1'
#
loop_
_entity.id
_entity.type
_entity.pdbx_description
1 polymer ?
#
loop_
_entity_poly.entity_id
_entity_poly.type
_entity_poly.pdbx_seq_one_letter_code
_entity_poly.pdbx_strand_id
1 'polypeptide(L)'
;MIGRIDEQHAPKENYVYIIGADKLSTELHRINEAANAKVTHLELDYTYNAPDDPNQFYYRSDHYNFAKKNIPVIFYFTGIHEDYHKATDTIDKILFGKMATIAQLVFATAWELSNRETKIVVDVENDFPEIR
;
A
#
# COMPACT_ATOMS: atom_id res chain seq x y z
N MET A 1 2.98 -6.30 -6.00
CA MET A 1 3.82 -5.89 -7.14
C MET A 1 3.56 -4.42 -7.41
N ILE A 2 4.59 -3.67 -7.84
CA ILE A 2 4.49 -2.30 -8.33
C ILE A 2 5.12 -2.22 -9.72
N GLY A 3 4.78 -1.17 -10.49
CA GLY A 3 5.34 -0.96 -11.83
C GLY A 3 4.51 -1.55 -12.97
N ARG A 4 3.26 -1.93 -12.72
CA ARG A 4 2.26 -2.28 -13.75
C ARG A 4 1.04 -1.37 -13.61
N ILE A 5 0.09 -1.48 -14.53
CA ILE A 5 -1.21 -0.80 -14.46
C ILE A 5 -2.29 -1.87 -14.48
N ASP A 6 -3.29 -1.72 -13.63
CA ASP A 6 -4.48 -2.55 -13.63
C ASP A 6 -5.55 -1.97 -14.57
N GLU A 7 -6.57 -2.78 -14.85
CA GLU A 7 -7.63 -2.39 -15.77
C GLU A 7 -8.41 -1.15 -15.31
N GLN A 8 -8.59 -0.96 -14.00
CA GLN A 8 -9.41 0.14 -13.46
C GLN A 8 -8.74 1.51 -13.62
N HIS A 9 -7.41 1.55 -13.57
CA HIS A 9 -6.67 2.78 -13.70
C HIS A 9 -6.19 3.04 -15.11
N ALA A 10 -6.15 2.04 -16.00
CA ALA A 10 -5.66 2.21 -17.35
C ALA A 10 -6.37 3.37 -18.10
N PRO A 11 -5.62 4.25 -18.79
CA PRO A 11 -4.17 4.26 -19.00
C PRO A 11 -3.37 5.11 -17.99
N LYS A 12 -3.94 5.50 -16.85
CA LYS A 12 -3.29 6.37 -15.86
C LYS A 12 -2.17 5.63 -15.13
N GLU A 13 -0.96 6.18 -15.19
CA GLU A 13 0.19 5.66 -14.44
C GLU A 13 0.34 6.27 -13.03
N ASN A 14 -0.27 7.42 -12.77
CA ASN A 14 0.00 8.23 -11.58
C ASN A 14 -0.85 7.84 -10.35
N TYR A 15 -0.86 6.56 -10.00
CA TYR A 15 -1.60 6.05 -8.84
C TYR A 15 -0.84 4.96 -8.10
N VAL A 16 -1.25 4.66 -6.88
CA VAL A 16 -0.85 3.45 -6.15
C VAL A 16 -1.93 3.11 -5.14
N TYR A 17 -2.29 1.82 -5.03
CA TYR A 17 -3.13 1.36 -3.94
C TYR A 17 -2.33 1.38 -2.64
N ILE A 18 -2.90 2.00 -1.61
CA ILE A 18 -2.36 2.07 -0.25
C ILE A 18 -3.21 1.17 0.64
N ILE A 19 -2.79 -0.10 0.75
CA ILE A 19 -3.55 -1.11 1.48
C ILE A 19 -3.08 -1.16 2.93
N GLY A 20 -3.98 -0.90 3.87
CA GLY A 20 -3.76 -1.09 5.32
C GLY A 20 -3.25 0.12 6.11
N ALA A 21 -2.87 1.23 5.47
CA ALA A 21 -2.23 2.35 6.16
C ALA A 21 -3.10 3.02 7.23
N ASP A 22 -4.42 2.95 7.10
CA ASP A 22 -5.43 3.52 8.00
C ASP A 22 -6.13 2.47 8.89
N LYS A 23 -5.78 1.19 8.76
CA LYS A 23 -6.48 0.09 9.45
C LYS A 23 -6.10 -0.08 10.91
N LEU A 24 -4.95 0.47 11.33
CA LEU A 24 -4.43 0.34 12.69
C LEU A 24 -3.90 1.63 13.31
N SER A 25 -3.35 2.55 12.50
CA SER A 25 -2.69 3.76 13.00
C SER A 25 -3.09 4.98 12.17
N THR A 26 -3.79 5.93 12.79
CA THR A 26 -4.14 7.20 12.13
C THR A 26 -2.88 8.01 11.76
N GLU A 27 -1.82 7.85 12.56
CA GLU A 27 -0.55 8.54 12.33
C GLU A 27 0.21 7.97 11.13
N LEU A 28 0.22 6.64 10.95
CA LEU A 28 0.83 6.02 9.76
C LEU A 28 0.19 6.51 8.46
N HIS A 29 -1.14 6.56 8.42
CA HIS A 29 -1.89 7.10 7.28
C HIS A 29 -1.48 8.55 6.98
N ARG A 30 -1.47 9.43 8.01
CA ARG A 30 -1.08 10.84 7.85
C ARG A 30 0.36 11.01 7.37
N ILE A 31 1.29 10.19 7.87
CA ILE A 31 2.69 10.24 7.44
C ILE A 31 2.81 9.90 5.96
N ASN A 32 2.11 8.85 5.50
CA ASN A 32 2.10 8.48 4.09
C ASN A 32 1.50 9.58 3.20
N GLU A 33 0.36 10.15 3.61
CA GLU A 33 -0.30 11.26 2.90
C GLU A 33 0.63 12.48 2.79
N ALA A 34 1.27 12.87 3.90
CA ALA A 34 2.21 14.00 3.92
C ALA A 34 3.45 13.75 3.06
N ALA A 35 4.00 12.52 3.09
CA ALA A 35 5.11 12.12 2.24
C ALA A 35 4.73 12.20 0.75
N ASN A 36 3.55 11.69 0.39
CA ASN A 36 3.05 11.75 -0.98
C ASN A 36 2.85 13.19 -1.46
N ALA A 37 2.19 14.02 -0.64
CA ALA A 37 1.94 15.43 -0.95
C ALA A 37 3.23 16.26 -1.10
N LYS A 38 4.34 15.80 -0.51
CA LYS A 38 5.64 16.49 -0.59
C LYS A 38 6.52 16.00 -1.74
N VAL A 39 6.46 14.71 -2.09
CA VAL A 39 7.48 14.06 -2.94
C VAL A 39 6.93 13.60 -4.28
N THR A 40 5.74 13.01 -4.33
CA THR A 40 5.32 12.22 -5.50
C THR A 40 3.99 12.61 -6.12
N HIS A 41 3.05 13.15 -5.34
CA HIS A 41 1.72 13.55 -5.80
C HIS A 41 0.98 12.44 -6.59
N LEU A 42 1.15 11.18 -6.16
CA LEU A 42 0.39 10.04 -6.68
C LEU A 42 -1.07 10.13 -6.21
N GLU A 43 -1.98 9.62 -7.03
CA GLU A 43 -3.32 9.26 -6.58
C GLU A 43 -3.21 8.07 -5.63
N LEU A 44 -3.50 8.29 -4.35
CA LEU A 44 -3.48 7.24 -3.33
C LEU A 44 -4.86 6.59 -3.27
N ASP A 45 -4.94 5.34 -3.73
CA ASP A 45 -6.19 4.61 -3.80
C ASP A 45 -6.33 3.67 -2.57
N TYR A 46 -7.41 3.85 -1.82
CA TYR A 46 -7.70 3.10 -0.59
C TYR A 46 -8.82 2.06 -0.77
N THR A 47 -9.27 1.81 -2.01
CA THR A 47 -10.39 0.91 -2.37
C THR A 47 -10.33 -0.42 -1.62
N TYR A 48 -9.15 -1.05 -1.57
CA TYR A 48 -8.98 -2.39 -0.99
C TYR A 48 -8.87 -2.42 0.55
N ASN A 49 -9.08 -1.30 1.25
CA ASN A 49 -9.24 -1.28 2.70
C ASN A 49 -10.67 -1.55 3.15
N ALA A 50 -11.64 -1.45 2.22
CA ALA A 50 -13.04 -1.74 2.45
C ALA A 50 -13.21 -3.20 2.96
N PRO A 51 -13.84 -3.41 4.14
CA PRO A 51 -14.02 -4.75 4.69
C PRO A 51 -14.85 -5.69 3.81
N ASP A 52 -15.72 -5.13 2.98
CA ASP A 52 -16.63 -5.83 2.07
C ASP A 52 -16.09 -5.95 0.64
N ASP A 53 -14.85 -5.52 0.36
CA ASP A 53 -14.24 -5.73 -0.95
C ASP A 53 -14.11 -7.24 -1.24
N PRO A 54 -14.63 -7.74 -2.37
CA PRO A 54 -14.67 -9.18 -2.64
C PRO A 54 -13.29 -9.81 -2.85
N ASN A 55 -12.27 -9.02 -3.20
CA ASN A 55 -10.92 -9.54 -3.40
C ASN A 55 -10.19 -9.79 -2.08
N GLN A 56 -10.59 -9.08 -1.02
CA GLN A 56 -10.06 -9.19 0.34
C GLN A 56 -8.53 -9.01 0.37
N PHE A 57 -7.97 -8.11 -0.46
CA PHE A 57 -6.52 -7.96 -0.61
C PHE A 57 -5.80 -7.63 0.70
N TYR A 58 -6.44 -6.88 1.60
CA TYR A 58 -5.93 -6.60 2.93
C TYR A 58 -5.73 -7.86 3.79
N TYR A 59 -6.56 -8.90 3.62
CA TYR A 59 -6.58 -10.08 4.49
C TYR A 59 -5.78 -11.29 3.94
N ARG A 60 -5.27 -11.22 2.70
CA ARG A 60 -4.74 -12.40 1.96
C ARG A 60 -3.27 -12.33 1.56
N SER A 61 -2.52 -11.33 2.01
CA SER A 61 -1.09 -11.20 1.71
C SER A 61 -0.26 -11.17 3.00
N ASP A 62 1.07 -11.23 2.87
CA ASP A 62 1.99 -11.46 4.00
C ASP A 62 1.86 -10.42 5.12
N HIS A 63 1.58 -9.17 4.75
CA HIS A 63 1.40 -8.06 5.70
C HIS A 63 0.28 -8.33 6.73
N TYR A 64 -0.75 -9.10 6.36
CA TYR A 64 -1.86 -9.41 7.27
C TYR A 64 -1.41 -10.16 8.52
N ASN A 65 -0.37 -11.00 8.41
CA ASN A 65 0.17 -11.74 9.56
C ASN A 65 0.88 -10.83 10.58
N PHE A 66 1.28 -9.63 10.18
CA PHE A 66 1.78 -8.57 11.06
C PHE A 66 0.62 -7.75 11.61
N ALA A 67 -0.32 -7.36 10.74
CA ALA A 67 -1.50 -6.59 11.12
C ALA A 67 -2.29 -7.29 12.24
N LYS A 68 -2.56 -8.60 12.12
CA LYS A 68 -3.26 -9.39 13.15
C LYS A 68 -2.56 -9.41 14.52
N LYS A 69 -1.30 -8.97 14.60
CA LYS A 69 -0.51 -8.82 15.84
C LYS A 69 -0.38 -7.36 16.26
N ASN A 70 -1.28 -6.48 15.82
CA ASN A 70 -1.27 -5.04 16.09
C ASN A 70 0.02 -4.35 15.63
N ILE A 71 0.59 -4.78 14.51
CA ILE A 71 1.71 -4.09 13.86
C ILE A 71 1.13 -3.30 12.68
N PRO A 72 1.19 -1.96 12.68
CA PRO A 72 0.74 -1.14 11.55
C PRO A 72 1.52 -1.48 10.27
N VAL A 73 0.82 -1.49 9.13
CA VAL A 73 1.38 -1.90 7.82
C VAL A 73 0.91 -0.97 6.71
N ILE A 74 1.74 -0.85 5.67
CA ILE A 74 1.32 -0.33 4.36
C ILE A 74 1.74 -1.34 3.30
N PHE A 75 0.78 -1.78 2.49
CA PHE A 75 1.04 -2.57 1.30
C PHE A 75 0.81 -1.72 0.04
N TYR A 76 1.91 -1.32 -0.60
CA TYR A 76 1.91 -0.59 -1.86
C TYR A 76 1.67 -1.55 -3.03
N PHE A 77 0.60 -1.34 -3.78
CA PHE A 77 0.16 -2.24 -4.84
C PHE A 77 -0.31 -1.47 -6.07
N THR A 78 -0.10 -2.01 -7.27
CA THR A 78 -0.59 -1.40 -8.52
C THR A 78 -1.67 -2.23 -9.19
N GLY A 79 -2.40 -3.02 -8.41
CA GLY A 79 -3.48 -3.88 -8.90
C GLY A 79 -2.99 -5.14 -9.63
N ILE A 80 -3.95 -5.97 -10.01
CA ILE A 80 -3.72 -7.15 -10.84
C ILE A 80 -3.74 -6.77 -12.33
N HIS A 81 -3.06 -7.54 -13.15
CA HIS A 81 -2.98 -7.32 -14.60
C HIS A 81 -3.12 -8.64 -15.35
N GLU A 82 -3.33 -8.57 -16.67
CA GLU A 82 -3.59 -9.74 -17.53
C GLU A 82 -2.49 -10.81 -17.47
N ASP A 83 -1.26 -10.41 -17.19
CA ASP A 83 -0.10 -11.29 -17.07
C ASP A 83 0.11 -11.88 -15.67
N TYR A 84 -0.70 -11.50 -14.67
CA TYR A 84 -0.49 -11.92 -13.29
C TYR A 84 -0.52 -13.45 -13.16
N HIS A 85 0.48 -14.03 -12.49
CA HIS A 85 0.72 -15.48 -12.38
C HIS A 85 0.93 -16.20 -13.73
N LYS A 86 1.37 -15.50 -14.77
CA LYS A 86 1.69 -16.10 -16.08
C LYS A 86 3.17 -15.90 -16.44
N ALA A 87 3.69 -16.78 -17.29
CA ALA A 87 5.06 -16.65 -17.82
C ALA A 87 5.26 -15.41 -18.71
N THR A 88 4.18 -14.75 -19.11
CA THR A 88 4.18 -13.50 -19.88
C THR A 88 4.37 -12.26 -19.01
N ASP A 89 4.53 -12.40 -17.70
CA ASP A 89 4.88 -11.32 -16.78
C ASP A 89 6.38 -11.02 -16.85
N THR A 90 6.76 -10.24 -17.87
CA THR A 90 8.15 -10.04 -18.28
C THR A 90 8.61 -8.60 -18.11
N ILE A 91 9.94 -8.42 -18.03
CA ILE A 91 10.60 -7.15 -17.71
C ILE A 91 10.25 -6.00 -18.66
N ASP A 92 10.03 -6.30 -19.94
CA ASP A 92 9.67 -5.33 -20.99
C ASP A 92 8.33 -4.63 -20.71
N LYS A 93 7.51 -5.20 -19.81
CA LYS A 93 6.22 -4.66 -19.43
C LYS A 93 6.27 -3.83 -18.14
N ILE A 94 7.43 -3.73 -17.48
CA ILE A 94 7.60 -2.93 -16.26
C ILE A 94 7.69 -1.45 -16.61
N LEU A 95 6.86 -0.65 -15.94
CA LEU A 95 6.90 0.80 -15.98
C LEU A 95 7.88 1.31 -14.93
N PHE A 96 9.16 1.38 -15.31
CA PHE A 96 10.24 1.75 -14.41
C PHE A 96 10.08 3.16 -13.81
N GLY A 97 9.54 4.12 -14.58
CA GLY A 97 9.26 5.47 -14.09
C GLY A 97 8.26 5.45 -12.92
N LYS A 98 7.09 4.82 -13.13
CA LYS A 98 6.08 4.61 -12.08
C LYS A 98 6.67 3.88 -10.87
N MET A 99 7.43 2.81 -11.08
CA MET A 99 8.08 2.06 -10.00
C MET A 99 9.03 2.93 -9.19
N ALA A 100 9.85 3.76 -9.84
CA ALA A 100 10.77 4.67 -9.18
C ALA A 100 10.03 5.73 -8.36
N THR A 101 8.94 6.31 -8.89
CA THR A 101 8.10 7.25 -8.16
C THR A 101 7.50 6.61 -6.90
N ILE A 102 6.95 5.39 -7.01
CA ILE A 102 6.42 4.67 -5.83
C ILE A 102 7.55 4.38 -4.82
N ALA A 103 8.73 3.99 -5.28
CA ALA A 103 9.88 3.77 -4.39
C ALA A 103 10.30 5.04 -3.64
N GLN A 104 10.19 6.22 -4.26
CA GLN A 104 10.45 7.50 -3.58
C GLN A 104 9.43 7.77 -2.48
N LEU A 105 8.13 7.48 -2.71
CA LEU A 105 7.11 7.58 -1.67
C LEU A 105 7.42 6.63 -0.50
N VAL A 106 7.69 5.35 -0.80
CA VAL A 106 8.05 4.35 0.22
C VAL A 106 9.24 4.82 1.05
N PHE A 107 10.28 5.33 0.38
CA PHE A 107 11.46 5.87 1.04
C PHE A 107 11.12 7.07 1.94
N ALA A 108 10.37 8.06 1.43
CA ALA A 108 10.02 9.25 2.20
C ALA A 108 9.17 8.93 3.44
N THR A 109 8.19 8.02 3.30
CA THR A 109 7.37 7.52 4.40
C THR A 109 8.22 6.80 5.45
N ALA A 110 9.10 5.90 5.02
CA ALA A 110 10.00 5.17 5.93
C ALA A 110 11.01 6.10 6.61
N TRP A 111 11.52 7.10 5.87
CA TRP A 111 12.45 8.09 6.39
C TRP A 111 11.82 8.89 7.53
N GLU A 112 10.60 9.42 7.30
CA GLU A 112 9.86 10.13 8.34
C GLU A 112 9.65 9.24 9.57
N LEU A 113 9.13 8.02 9.40
CA LEU A 113 8.93 7.07 10.51
C LEU A 113 10.20 6.78 11.31
N SER A 114 11.34 6.60 10.63
CA SER A 114 12.61 6.23 11.27
C SER A 114 13.25 7.36 12.08
N ASN A 115 12.89 8.62 11.81
CA ASN A 115 13.47 9.80 12.46
C ASN A 115 12.58 10.38 13.57
N ARG A 116 11.46 9.73 13.92
CA ARG A 116 10.58 10.19 15.01
C ARG A 116 11.16 9.79 16.37
N GLU A 117 10.99 10.67 17.36
CA GLU A 117 11.35 10.36 18.75
C GLU A 117 10.42 9.31 19.36
N THR A 118 9.14 9.34 18.98
CA THR A 118 8.11 8.42 19.47
C THR A 118 7.64 7.47 18.38
N LYS A 119 7.37 6.23 18.77
CA LYS A 119 6.73 5.25 17.89
C LYS A 119 5.29 5.67 17.60
N ILE A 120 4.83 5.38 16.39
CA ILE A 120 3.42 5.46 16.05
C ILE A 120 2.59 4.53 16.94
N VAL A 121 1.34 4.91 17.18
CA VAL A 121 0.42 4.14 18.03
C VAL A 121 -0.59 3.36 17.21
N VAL A 122 -1.12 2.29 17.82
CA VAL A 122 -2.30 1.57 17.33
C VAL A 122 -3.51 2.19 18.01
N ASP A 123 -4.27 2.99 17.26
CA ASP A 123 -5.39 3.81 17.75
C ASP A 123 -6.69 3.60 16.96
N VAL A 124 -6.69 2.69 15.98
CA VAL A 124 -7.87 2.31 15.20
C VAL A 124 -8.35 0.93 15.67
N GLU A 125 -9.64 0.85 16.01
CA GLU A 125 -10.30 -0.41 16.33
C GLU A 125 -10.40 -1.29 15.08
N ASN A 126 -9.99 -2.55 15.19
CA ASN A 126 -9.98 -3.51 14.08
C ASN A 126 -10.90 -4.70 14.37
N ASP A 127 -11.25 -5.41 13.30
CA ASP A 127 -12.15 -6.56 13.27
C ASP A 127 -11.40 -7.91 13.35
N PHE A 128 -10.13 -7.91 13.77
CA PHE A 128 -9.34 -9.15 13.72
C PHE A 128 -9.85 -10.17 14.73
N PRO A 129 -9.87 -11.46 14.36
CA PRO A 129 -10.18 -12.51 15.32
C PRO A 129 -9.15 -12.50 16.46
N GLU A 130 -9.61 -12.67 17.70
CA GLU A 130 -8.75 -12.83 18.87
C GLU A 130 -7.65 -13.86 18.58
N ILE A 131 -6.40 -13.47 18.79
CA ILE A 131 -5.25 -14.35 18.57
C ILE A 131 -5.30 -15.44 19.65
N ARG A 132 -5.59 -16.67 19.24
CA ARG A 132 -5.45 -17.86 20.11
C ARG A 132 -3.99 -18.19 20.40
#